data_AF-A0A7W7LDK0-F1
#
_entry.id   AF-A0A7W7LDK0-F1
#
_cell.length_a   1.000
_cell.length_b   1.000
_cell.length_c   1.000
_cell.angle_alpha   90.00
_cell.angle_beta   90.00
_cell.angle_gamma   90.00
#
_symmetry.space_group_name_H-M   'P 1'
#
loop_
_entity.id
_entity.type
_entity.pdbx_description
1 polymer ?
#
loop_
_entity_poly.entity_id
_entity_poly.type
_entity_poly.pdbx_seq_one_letter_code
_entity_poly.pdbx_strand_id
1 'polypeptide(L)'
;MFAVIYRWRLQPGKEEQFVAGWHRVTAAIHTRCGSYGSRLHQADDGTWVAYARWPDAETREQCAAADPEGVAMMRDAIAERFPETRLRIVDDMLAEPEPGAEPEPNAVSQPVGGS
;
A
#
# COMPACT_ATOMS: atom_id res chain seq x y z
N MET A 1 -10.90 -9.19 -11.39
CA MET A 1 -9.88 -8.47 -10.62
C MET A 1 -10.29 -7.02 -10.44
N PHE A 2 -10.08 -6.46 -9.25
CA PHE A 2 -10.32 -5.04 -8.95
C PHE A 2 -9.32 -4.55 -7.92
N ALA A 3 -9.24 -3.24 -7.72
CA ALA A 3 -8.43 -2.63 -6.69
C ALA A 3 -9.27 -1.80 -5.72
N VAL A 4 -8.74 -1.59 -4.52
CA VAL A 4 -9.32 -0.70 -3.50
C VAL A 4 -8.26 0.25 -3.01
N ILE A 5 -8.62 1.52 -2.92
CA ILE A 5 -7.85 2.54 -2.23
C ILE A 5 -8.45 2.77 -0.85
N TYR A 6 -7.59 2.66 0.16
CA TYR A 6 -7.89 3.06 1.53
C TYR A 6 -7.05 4.27 1.90
N ARG A 7 -7.64 5.23 2.63
CA ARG A 7 -6.97 6.47 3.00
C ARG A 7 -7.20 6.81 4.47
N TRP A 8 -6.16 7.33 5.11
CA TRP A 8 -6.17 7.71 6.52
C TRP A 8 -5.36 8.98 6.78
N ARG A 9 -5.72 9.71 7.84
CA ARG A 9 -4.75 10.52 8.59
C ARG A 9 -4.40 9.77 9.86
N LEU A 10 -3.11 9.78 10.22
CA LEU A 10 -2.63 9.13 11.44
C LEU A 10 -2.47 10.15 12.56
N GLN A 11 -2.49 9.65 13.80
CA GLN A 11 -2.09 10.41 14.97
C GLN A 11 -0.57 10.66 14.91
N PRO A 12 -0.09 11.88 15.21
CA PRO A 12 1.33 12.16 15.23
C PRO A 12 2.08 11.24 16.20
N GLY A 13 3.19 10.65 15.75
CA GLY A 13 4.03 9.76 16.56
C GLY A 13 3.55 8.31 16.62
N LYS A 14 2.51 7.94 15.86
CA LYS A 14 2.00 6.55 15.76
C LYS A 14 2.21 5.93 14.37
N GLU A 15 3.01 6.55 13.51
CA GLU A 15 3.25 6.12 12.13
C GLU A 15 3.87 4.72 12.09
N GLU A 16 4.90 4.45 12.90
CA GLU A 16 5.56 3.13 12.97
C GLU A 16 4.59 2.04 13.45
N GLN A 17 3.77 2.35 14.47
CA GLN A 17 2.72 1.45 14.95
C GLN A 17 1.72 1.14 13.84
N PHE A 18 1.31 2.15 13.06
CA PHE A 18 0.41 1.95 11.93
C PHE A 18 1.04 1.06 10.86
N VAL A 19 2.29 1.31 10.47
CA VAL A 19 3.02 0.51 9.46
C VAL A 19 3.14 -0.94 9.91
N ALA A 20 3.51 -1.18 11.17
CA ALA A 20 3.60 -2.53 11.72
C ALA A 20 2.25 -3.25 11.73
N GLY A 21 1.18 -2.55 12.17
CA GLY A 21 -0.18 -3.10 12.14
C GLY A 21 -0.66 -3.41 10.72
N TRP A 22 -0.43 -2.48 9.78
CA TRP A 22 -0.77 -2.63 8.37
C TRP A 22 -0.05 -3.81 7.73
N HIS A 23 1.24 -3.99 8.02
CA HIS A 23 2.03 -5.11 7.50
C HIS A 23 1.44 -6.45 7.95
N ARG A 24 1.15 -6.58 9.25
CA ARG A 24 0.56 -7.80 9.82
C ARG A 24 -0.79 -8.13 9.20
N VAL A 25 -1.68 -7.14 9.13
CA VAL A 25 -3.01 -7.31 8.52
C VAL A 25 -2.90 -7.68 7.05
N THR A 26 -2.05 -6.99 6.29
CA THR A 26 -1.86 -7.24 4.85
C THR A 26 -1.28 -8.64 4.60
N ALA A 27 -0.26 -9.04 5.36
CA ALA A 27 0.34 -10.37 5.26
C ALA A 27 -0.66 -11.49 5.60
N ALA A 28 -1.47 -11.30 6.65
CA ALA A 28 -2.51 -12.24 7.02
C ALA A 28 -3.59 -12.36 5.93
N ILE A 29 -4.05 -11.24 5.39
CA ILE A 29 -5.03 -11.20 4.29
C ILE A 29 -4.48 -11.88 3.04
N HIS A 30 -3.24 -11.57 2.65
CA HIS A 30 -2.61 -12.17 1.48
C HIS A 30 -2.52 -13.70 1.62
N THR A 31 -2.08 -14.17 2.79
CA THR A 31 -1.88 -15.60 3.05
C THR A 31 -3.19 -16.37 3.20
N ARG A 32 -4.21 -15.79 3.83
CA ARG A 32 -5.44 -16.51 4.24
C ARG A 32 -6.62 -16.29 3.31
N CYS A 33 -6.66 -15.14 2.63
CA CYS A 33 -7.80 -14.72 1.82
C CYS A 33 -7.46 -14.61 0.33
N GLY A 34 -6.20 -14.82 -0.07
CA GLY A 34 -5.82 -14.81 -1.49
C GLY A 34 -5.90 -13.44 -2.17
N SER A 35 -5.74 -12.35 -1.40
CA SER A 35 -5.53 -11.04 -2.04
C SER A 35 -4.23 -11.06 -2.86
N TYR A 36 -4.04 -10.12 -3.78
CA TYR A 36 -2.77 -9.94 -4.49
C TYR A 36 -1.83 -8.96 -3.76
N GLY A 37 -2.00 -8.85 -2.44
CA GLY A 37 -1.25 -7.93 -1.59
C GLY A 37 -1.75 -6.50 -1.63
N SER A 38 -0.98 -5.63 -1.00
CA SER A 38 -1.25 -4.20 -0.89
C SER A 38 0.06 -3.43 -0.78
N ARG A 39 0.07 -2.20 -1.29
CA ARG A 39 1.19 -1.27 -1.13
C ARG A 39 0.74 -0.07 -0.30
N LEU A 40 1.51 0.26 0.72
CA LEU A 40 1.29 1.43 1.58
C LEU A 40 2.15 2.60 1.10
N HIS A 41 1.55 3.79 1.10
CA HIS A 41 2.20 5.03 0.68
C HIS A 41 1.91 6.12 1.69
N GLN A 42 2.83 7.08 1.77
CA GLN A 42 2.56 8.41 2.31
C GLN A 42 2.36 9.35 1.12
N ALA A 43 1.24 10.06 1.08
CA ALA A 43 0.92 11.03 0.05
C ALA A 43 1.39 12.45 0.45
N ASP A 44 1.58 13.32 -0.54
CA ASP A 44 2.04 14.70 -0.35
C ASP A 44 1.06 15.56 0.48
N ASP A 45 -0.22 15.16 0.54
CA ASP A 45 -1.25 15.81 1.37
C ASP A 45 -1.22 15.34 2.85
N GLY A 46 -0.21 14.55 3.21
CA GLY A 46 -0.03 13.97 4.55
C GLY A 46 -0.94 12.77 4.84
N THR A 47 -1.78 12.33 3.89
CA THR A 47 -2.57 11.11 4.07
C THR A 47 -1.74 9.85 3.81
N TRP A 48 -2.10 8.78 4.50
CA TRP A 48 -1.58 7.44 4.26
C TRP A 48 -2.52 6.69 3.34
N VAL A 49 -1.99 6.05 2.30
CA VAL A 49 -2.77 5.46 1.21
C VAL A 49 -2.35 4.01 0.98
N ALA A 50 -3.29 3.08 1.13
CA ALA A 50 -3.08 1.69 0.74
C ALA A 50 -3.80 1.37 -0.58
N TYR A 51 -3.06 0.84 -1.55
CA TYR A 51 -3.59 0.27 -2.78
C TYR A 51 -3.55 -1.26 -2.68
N ALA A 52 -4.73 -1.90 -2.65
CA ALA A 52 -4.86 -3.35 -2.54
C ALA A 52 -5.55 -3.94 -3.77
N ARG A 53 -5.00 -5.05 -4.30
CA ARG A 53 -5.58 -5.78 -5.44
C ARG A 53 -6.25 -7.08 -4.98
N TRP A 54 -7.37 -7.39 -5.62
CA TRP A 54 -8.19 -8.55 -5.30
C TRP A 54 -8.68 -9.26 -6.57
N PRO A 55 -8.79 -10.60 -6.56
CA PRO A 55 -9.36 -11.36 -7.68
C PRO A 55 -10.81 -10.95 -7.94
N ASP A 56 -11.64 -10.80 -6.91
CA ASP A 56 -13.05 -10.43 -6.98
C ASP A 56 -13.61 -9.95 -5.63
N ALA A 57 -14.82 -9.38 -5.69
CA ALA A 57 -15.51 -8.79 -4.53
C ALA A 57 -15.83 -9.82 -3.45
N GLU A 58 -16.22 -11.03 -3.85
CA GLU A 58 -16.63 -12.11 -2.95
C GLU A 58 -15.45 -12.55 -2.07
N THR A 59 -14.27 -12.76 -2.68
CA THR A 59 -13.02 -13.08 -1.98
C THR A 59 -12.68 -12.01 -0.93
N ARG A 60 -12.88 -10.73 -1.25
CA ARG A 60 -12.67 -9.63 -0.29
C ARG A 60 -13.69 -9.67 0.85
N GLU A 61 -14.96 -9.85 0.53
CA GLU A 61 -16.07 -9.78 1.49
C GLU A 61 -16.08 -10.98 2.45
N GLN A 62 -15.65 -12.15 2.00
CA GLN A 62 -15.51 -13.35 2.83
C GLN A 62 -14.27 -13.34 3.74
N CYS A 63 -13.35 -12.38 3.55
CA CYS A 63 -12.14 -12.26 4.35
C CYS A 63 -12.43 -11.69 5.76
N ALA A 64 -13.00 -12.53 6.63
CA ALA A 64 -13.41 -12.15 7.98
C ALA A 64 -12.31 -12.32 9.07
N ALA A 65 -11.09 -12.73 8.70
CA ALA A 65 -10.04 -13.15 9.65
C ALA A 65 -8.76 -12.31 9.59
N ALA A 66 -8.88 -10.98 9.66
CA ALA A 66 -7.73 -10.08 9.80
C ALA A 66 -7.04 -10.26 11.17
N ASP A 67 -5.71 -10.19 11.21
CA ASP A 67 -4.90 -10.19 12.44
C ASP A 67 -5.46 -9.17 13.46
N PRO A 68 -6.10 -9.60 14.57
CA PRO A 68 -6.82 -8.69 15.46
C PRO A 68 -5.89 -7.69 16.17
N GLU A 69 -4.65 -8.07 16.41
CA GLU A 69 -3.63 -7.22 17.02
C GLU A 69 -3.23 -6.12 16.03
N GLY A 70 -2.91 -6.48 14.78
CA GLY A 70 -2.62 -5.52 13.72
C GLY A 70 -3.78 -4.58 13.45
N VAL A 71 -5.02 -5.09 13.46
CA VAL A 71 -6.24 -4.26 13.36
C VAL A 71 -6.33 -3.27 14.52
N ALA A 72 -6.04 -3.70 15.76
CA ALA A 72 -6.06 -2.83 16.92
C ALA A 72 -4.96 -1.75 16.85
N MET A 73 -3.74 -2.11 16.44
CA MET A 73 -2.62 -1.19 16.22
C MET A 73 -2.97 -0.10 15.20
N MET A 74 -3.49 -0.50 14.04
CA MET A 74 -3.94 0.43 13.01
C MET A 74 -5.06 1.32 13.54
N ARG A 75 -6.07 0.73 14.21
CA ARG A 75 -7.21 1.49 14.73
C ARG A 75 -6.80 2.57 15.71
N ASP A 76 -5.86 2.28 16.60
CA ASP A 76 -5.35 3.21 17.60
C ASP A 76 -4.44 4.31 17.01
N ALA A 77 -3.80 4.02 15.87
CA ALA A 77 -2.96 4.98 15.15
C ALA A 77 -3.74 5.90 14.20
N ILE A 78 -4.96 5.53 13.79
CA ILE A 78 -5.76 6.33 12.85
C ILE A 78 -6.47 7.49 13.58
N ALA A 79 -6.22 8.71 13.13
CA ALA A 79 -6.95 9.92 13.54
C ALA A 79 -8.23 10.12 12.69
N GLU A 80 -8.17 9.86 11.39
CA GLU A 80 -9.29 10.04 10.46
C GLU A 80 -9.30 8.93 9.41
N ARG A 81 -10.49 8.43 9.07
CA ARG A 81 -10.71 7.49 7.94
C ARG A 81 -11.45 8.21 6.83
N PHE A 82 -10.96 8.08 5.61
CA PHE A 82 -11.69 8.53 4.42
C PHE A 82 -12.48 7.37 3.80
N PRO A 83 -13.52 7.67 3.00
CA PRO A 83 -14.25 6.64 2.26
C PRO A 83 -13.35 5.78 1.37
N GLU A 84 -13.64 4.47 1.32
CA GLU A 84 -12.94 3.58 0.39
C GLU A 84 -13.30 3.91 -1.06
N THR A 85 -12.33 3.77 -1.97
CA THR A 85 -12.58 3.91 -3.41
C THR A 85 -12.36 2.57 -4.08
N ARG A 86 -13.43 1.98 -4.63
CA ARG A 86 -13.36 0.74 -5.43
C ARG A 86 -13.04 1.09 -6.88
N LEU A 87 -12.06 0.41 -7.45
CA LEU A 87 -11.52 0.67 -8.77
C LEU A 87 -11.62 -0.57 -9.63
N ARG A 88 -12.21 -0.44 -10.82
CA ARG A 88 -12.07 -1.44 -11.89
C ARG A 88 -10.74 -1.21 -12.58
N ILE A 89 -9.93 -2.25 -12.68
CA ILE A 89 -8.69 -2.20 -13.47
C ILE A 89 -9.10 -2.26 -14.94
N VAL A 90 -8.71 -1.23 -15.70
CA VAL A 90 -9.00 -1.12 -17.14
C VAL A 90 -7.80 -1.57 -17.98
N ASP A 91 -6.60 -1.30 -17.48
CA ASP A 91 -5.32 -1.71 -18.05
C ASP A 91 -4.30 -1.88 -16.89
N ASP A 92 -3.31 -2.75 -17.05
CA ASP A 92 -2.30 -3.03 -16.01
C ASP A 92 -0.88 -3.05 -16.60
N MET A 93 -0.14 -1.98 -16.35
CA MET A 93 1.26 -1.79 -16.72
C MET A 93 2.14 -1.62 -15.47
N LEU A 94 1.68 -2.09 -14.31
CA LEU A 94 2.43 -2.00 -13.07
C LEU A 94 3.60 -3.01 -13.10
N ALA A 95 4.80 -2.51 -13.34
CA ALA A 95 6.03 -3.27 -13.22
C ALA A 95 6.62 -3.12 -11.81
N GLU A 96 6.81 -4.24 -11.10
CA GLU A 96 7.58 -4.25 -9.86
C GLU A 96 9.07 -4.25 -10.21
N PRO A 97 9.90 -3.39 -9.58
CA PRO A 97 11.34 -3.47 -9.76
C PRO A 97 11.84 -4.82 -9.22
N GLU A 98 12.85 -5.41 -9.87
CA GLU A 98 13.48 -6.61 -9.32
C GLU A 98 14.08 -6.29 -7.94
N PRO A 99 13.93 -7.17 -6.94
CA PRO A 99 14.51 -6.95 -5.62
C PRO A 99 16.03 -6.72 -5.74
N GLY A 100 16.49 -5.50 -5.43
CA GLY A 100 17.90 -5.13 -5.46
C GLY A 100 18.39 -4.40 -6.72
N ALA A 101 17.51 -4.10 -7.69
CA ALA A 101 17.85 -3.18 -8.76
C ALA A 101 17.86 -1.74 -8.22
N GLU A 102 19.03 -1.25 -7.77
CA GLU A 102 19.20 0.17 -7.51
C GLU A 102 18.99 0.94 -8.82
N PRO A 103 18.27 2.08 -8.80
CA PRO A 103 18.18 2.92 -9.99
C PRO A 103 19.59 3.39 -10.35
N GLU A 104 20.05 3.08 -11.56
CA GLU A 104 21.35 3.57 -12.04
C GLU A 104 21.40 5.09 -11.84
N PRO A 105 22.43 5.63 -11.18
CA PRO A 105 22.55 7.07 -11.01
C PRO A 105 22.61 7.69 -12.41
N ASN A 106 21.60 8.54 -12.69
CA ASN A 106 21.46 9.31 -13.92
C ASN A 106 22.84 9.75 -14.41
N ALA A 107 23.26 9.26 -15.58
CA ALA A 107 24.52 9.64 -16.19
C ALA A 107 24.53 11.17 -16.34
N VAL A 108 25.27 11.85 -15.47
CA VAL A 108 25.54 13.27 -15.60
C VAL A 108 26.27 13.43 -16.92
N SER A 109 25.59 13.96 -17.93
CA SER A 109 26.19 14.37 -19.19
C SER A 109 27.38 15.28 -18.87
N GLN A 110 28.59 14.78 -19.11
CA GLN A 110 29.80 15.58 -19.03
C GLN A 110 29.69 16.73 -20.04
N PRO A 111 30.17 17.95 -19.71
CA PRO A 111 30.21 19.02 -20.69
C PRO A 111 31.17 18.62 -21.81
N VAL A 112 30.71 18.72 -23.05
CA VAL A 112 31.56 18.58 -24.23
C VAL A 112 32.57 19.73 -24.19
N GLY A 113 33.78 19.42 -23.74
CA GLY A 113 34.93 20.32 -23.76
C GLY A 113 35.33 20.61 -25.19
N GLY A 114 35.39 21.89 -25.53
CA GLY A 114 35.77 22.35 -26.85
C GLY A 114 37.24 22.10 -27.20
N SER A 115 37.49 22.09 -28.51
CA SER A 115 38.74 22.51 -29.15
C SER A 115 38.39 23.09 -30.51
#